data_AF-A0A9F2RDY0-F1
#
_entry.id   AF-A0A9F2RDY0-F1
#
_cell.length_a   1.000
_cell.length_b   1.000
_cell.length_c   1.000
_cell.angle_alpha   90.00
_cell.angle_beta   90.00
_cell.angle_gamma   90.00
#
_symmetry.space_group_name_H-M   'P 1'
#
loop_
_entity.id
_entity.type
_entity.pdbx_description
1 polymer ?
#
loop_
_entity_poly.entity_id
_entity_poly.type
_entity_poly.pdbx_seq_one_letter_code
_entity_poly.pdbx_strand_id
1 'polypeptide(L)'
;MDMNVLMASRILMEQVASEGHSLLLHLLYQALLFDFRIWTNSDFAVRLGHIQYLSDIIKDHKQRIRKKYGVQYILDSIRTYYGMYKEKPIATDDLRTVQTSLFSLIKDFFCRNITSDEMHSTMNYLAAVNDEHQVCGVLEVIHSLQKSSPCQEQLFTFLFEPGNVEILFSLLIQRKFSDEVRERIFKIMYKLLKYEKVNERSKHRLKLKDIGYHGFISYLNDIPVSILFFRCLLEQVLGADSPNYKDLMAVVYLSHRADLTVRLDICRK
;
A
#
# COMPACT_ATOMS: atom_id res chain seq x y z
N MET A 1 4.82 -2.49 -28.34
CA MET A 1 6.02 -1.72 -28.74
C MET A 1 7.23 -2.59 -28.49
N ASP A 2 8.32 -2.41 -29.24
CA ASP A 2 9.59 -3.10 -28.98
C ASP A 2 10.58 -2.18 -28.24
N MET A 3 11.77 -2.70 -27.93
CA MET A 3 12.81 -1.94 -27.26
C MET A 3 13.32 -0.77 -28.12
N ASN A 4 13.38 -0.94 -29.45
CA ASN A 4 13.86 0.12 -30.35
C ASN A 4 12.95 1.34 -30.30
N VAL A 5 11.62 1.13 -30.29
CA VAL A 5 10.65 2.22 -30.19
C VAL A 5 10.74 2.92 -28.83
N LEU A 6 10.96 2.18 -27.74
CA LEU A 6 11.20 2.79 -26.42
C LEU A 6 12.46 3.68 -26.45
N MET A 7 13.57 3.17 -26.99
CA MET A 7 14.83 3.92 -27.07
C MET A 7 14.72 5.14 -27.98
N ALA A 8 14.08 5.02 -29.15
CA ALA A 8 13.83 6.13 -30.04
C ALA A 8 12.95 7.21 -29.39
N SER A 9 11.90 6.80 -28.66
CA SER A 9 11.03 7.72 -27.92
C SER A 9 11.81 8.49 -26.85
N ARG A 10 12.69 7.80 -26.12
CA ARG A 10 13.58 8.40 -25.12
C ARG A 10 14.53 9.42 -25.76
N ILE A 11 15.25 9.04 -26.81
CA ILE A 11 16.19 9.92 -27.52
C ILE A 11 15.47 11.17 -28.04
N LEU A 12 14.28 11.01 -28.63
CA LEU A 12 13.46 12.14 -29.07
C LEU A 12 13.15 13.09 -27.91
N MET A 13 12.67 12.57 -26.78
CA MET A 13 12.33 13.40 -25.62
C MET A 13 13.57 14.08 -25.02
N GLU A 14 14.72 13.40 -24.97
CA GLU A 14 16.00 13.98 -24.51
C GLU A 14 16.48 15.10 -25.45
N GLN A 15 16.35 14.93 -26.77
CA GLN A 15 16.71 15.95 -27.75
C GLN A 15 15.77 17.17 -27.68
N VAL A 16 14.46 16.96 -27.58
CA VAL A 16 13.50 18.07 -27.42
C VAL A 16 13.75 18.81 -26.10
N ALA A 17 14.18 18.11 -25.04
CA ALA A 17 14.56 18.72 -23.78
C ALA A 17 15.84 19.56 -23.89
N SER A 18 16.88 19.04 -24.57
CA SER A 18 18.16 19.74 -24.75
C SER A 18 18.03 21.02 -25.59
N GLU A 19 17.12 21.02 -26.56
CA GLU A 19 16.80 22.20 -27.38
C GLU A 19 15.88 23.22 -26.68
N GLY A 20 15.39 22.93 -25.47
CA GLY A 20 14.55 23.85 -24.68
C GLY A 20 13.08 23.93 -25.12
N HIS A 21 12.61 23.01 -25.96
CA HIS A 21 11.24 22.97 -26.49
C HIS A 21 10.22 22.43 -25.46
N SER A 22 10.01 23.19 -24.39
CA SER A 22 9.25 22.75 -23.19
C SER A 22 7.78 22.36 -23.42
N LEU A 23 7.10 22.97 -24.40
CA LEU A 23 5.72 22.64 -24.78
C LEU A 23 5.67 21.31 -25.52
N LEU A 24 6.54 21.12 -26.51
CA LEU A 24 6.60 19.87 -27.27
C LEU A 24 6.98 18.71 -26.35
N LEU A 25 7.98 18.90 -25.47
CA LEU A 25 8.37 17.89 -24.48
C LEU A 25 7.19 17.48 -23.60
N HIS A 26 6.37 18.44 -23.20
CA HIS A 26 5.18 18.17 -22.39
C HIS A 26 4.13 17.33 -23.11
N LEU A 27 3.91 17.61 -24.41
CA LEU A 27 3.00 16.85 -25.26
C LEU A 27 3.53 15.44 -25.47
N LEU A 28 4.85 15.27 -25.69
CA LEU A 28 5.49 13.96 -25.81
C LEU A 28 5.37 13.17 -24.51
N TYR A 29 5.59 13.79 -23.35
CA TYR A 29 5.34 13.12 -22.07
C TYR A 29 3.90 12.66 -21.93
N GLN A 30 2.93 13.48 -22.32
CA GLN A 30 1.52 13.10 -22.22
C GLN A 30 1.13 11.98 -23.19
N ALA A 31 1.53 12.10 -24.45
CA ALA A 31 1.09 11.21 -25.52
C ALA A 31 1.90 9.90 -25.59
N LEU A 32 3.12 9.88 -25.06
CA LEU A 32 3.99 8.71 -25.10
C LEU A 32 4.33 8.22 -23.70
N LEU A 33 5.02 9.02 -22.88
CA LEU A 33 5.62 8.53 -21.65
C LEU A 33 4.58 8.15 -20.58
N PHE A 34 3.58 8.99 -20.36
CA PHE A 34 2.54 8.75 -19.36
C PHE A 34 1.38 7.95 -19.93
N ASP A 35 1.27 7.74 -21.23
CA ASP A 35 0.22 6.90 -21.82
C ASP A 35 0.54 5.41 -21.68
N PHE A 36 0.15 4.84 -20.55
CA PHE A 36 0.35 3.43 -20.24
C PHE A 36 -0.29 2.48 -21.25
N ARG A 37 -1.31 2.89 -22.01
CA ARG A 37 -1.97 2.02 -23.01
C ARG A 37 -0.99 1.52 -24.07
N ILE A 38 -0.01 2.35 -24.40
CA ILE A 38 1.01 2.07 -25.41
C ILE A 38 1.94 0.95 -24.94
N TRP A 39 2.40 1.03 -23.69
CA TRP A 39 3.49 0.20 -23.17
C TRP A 39 3.01 -1.09 -22.53
N THR A 40 1.77 -1.09 -22.03
CA THR A 40 1.18 -2.18 -21.24
C THR A 40 1.14 -3.53 -21.97
N ASN A 41 1.05 -3.49 -23.30
CA ASN A 41 0.98 -4.68 -24.16
C ASN A 41 2.35 -5.10 -24.73
N SER A 42 3.43 -4.40 -24.35
CA SER A 42 4.79 -4.76 -24.74
C SER A 42 5.32 -5.91 -23.90
N ASP A 43 6.45 -6.50 -24.30
CA ASP A 43 7.12 -7.53 -23.52
C ASP A 43 7.57 -7.01 -22.15
N PHE A 44 7.95 -7.96 -21.28
CA PHE A 44 8.36 -7.65 -19.91
C PHE A 44 9.54 -6.66 -19.82
N ALA A 45 10.58 -6.85 -20.64
CA ALA A 45 11.76 -6.01 -20.60
C ALA A 45 11.44 -4.57 -21.05
N VAL A 46 10.61 -4.40 -22.08
CA VAL A 46 10.17 -3.07 -22.54
C VAL A 46 9.32 -2.37 -21.48
N ARG A 47 8.43 -3.08 -20.78
CA ARG A 47 7.63 -2.49 -19.69
C ARG A 47 8.50 -2.00 -18.53
N LEU A 48 9.49 -2.78 -18.11
CA LEU A 48 10.43 -2.34 -17.08
C LEU A 48 11.30 -1.18 -17.56
N GLY A 49 11.80 -1.21 -18.79
CA GLY A 49 12.55 -0.10 -19.37
C GLY A 49 11.73 1.20 -19.42
N HIS A 50 10.46 1.12 -19.78
CA HIS A 50 9.53 2.25 -19.75
C HIS A 50 9.36 2.82 -18.34
N ILE A 51 9.14 1.96 -17.34
CA ILE A 51 8.96 2.39 -15.94
C ILE A 51 10.26 2.97 -15.36
N GLN A 52 11.42 2.42 -15.74
CA GLN A 52 12.70 2.97 -15.34
C GLN A 52 12.89 4.38 -15.90
N TYR A 53 12.61 4.59 -17.19
CA TYR A 53 12.68 5.91 -17.78
C TYR A 53 11.67 6.88 -17.16
N LEU A 54 10.46 6.41 -16.84
CA LEU A 54 9.46 7.18 -16.10
C LEU A 54 9.97 7.60 -14.71
N SER A 55 10.67 6.71 -13.99
CA SER A 55 11.30 7.01 -12.70
C SER A 55 12.34 8.12 -12.83
N ASP A 56 13.18 8.09 -13.86
CA ASP A 56 14.21 9.09 -14.10
C ASP A 56 13.57 10.48 -14.34
N ILE A 57 12.56 10.55 -15.21
CA ILE A 57 11.81 11.80 -15.47
C ILE A 57 11.08 12.33 -14.21
N ILE A 58 10.51 11.43 -13.39
CA ILE A 58 9.88 11.82 -12.12
C ILE A 58 10.92 12.42 -11.16
N LYS A 59 12.14 11.88 -11.10
CA LYS A 59 13.21 12.38 -10.23
C LYS A 59 13.69 13.76 -10.69
N ASP A 60 13.90 13.95 -11.97
CA ASP A 60 14.42 15.20 -12.54
C ASP A 60 13.39 16.33 -12.50
N HIS A 61 12.10 16.02 -12.64
CA HIS A 61 11.02 17.02 -12.76
C HIS A 61 9.89 16.84 -11.74
N LYS A 62 10.24 16.39 -10.53
CA LYS A 62 9.31 15.94 -9.48
C LYS A 62 8.09 16.83 -9.28
N GLN A 63 8.27 18.14 -9.03
CA GLN A 63 7.15 19.03 -8.70
C GLN A 63 6.19 19.23 -9.88
N ARG A 64 6.73 19.38 -11.10
CA ARG A 64 5.93 19.56 -12.32
C ARG A 64 5.13 18.30 -12.64
N ILE A 65 5.77 17.13 -12.55
CA ILE A 65 5.14 15.84 -12.80
C ILE A 65 4.08 15.52 -11.73
N ARG A 66 4.40 15.77 -10.45
CA ARG A 66 3.46 15.59 -9.33
C ARG A 66 2.20 16.43 -9.51
N LYS A 67 2.33 17.69 -9.95
CA LYS A 67 1.18 18.58 -10.18
C LYS A 67 0.26 18.10 -11.32
N LYS A 68 0.80 17.41 -12.34
CA LYS A 68 0.01 16.96 -13.51
C LYS A 68 -0.56 15.55 -13.37
N TYR A 69 0.22 14.60 -12.89
CA TYR A 69 -0.16 13.19 -12.81
C TYR A 69 -0.35 12.74 -11.35
N GLY A 70 0.62 13.02 -10.48
CA GLY A 70 0.49 12.73 -9.05
C GLY A 70 0.30 11.25 -8.69
N VAL A 71 0.03 10.99 -7.42
CA VAL A 71 -0.08 9.61 -6.88
C VAL A 71 -1.29 8.88 -7.44
N GLN A 72 -2.45 9.54 -7.51
CA GLN A 72 -3.69 8.93 -7.98
C GLN A 72 -3.57 8.40 -9.41
N TYR A 73 -2.92 9.14 -10.32
CA TYR A 73 -2.72 8.69 -11.70
C TYR A 73 -1.94 7.37 -11.79
N ILE A 74 -0.87 7.24 -11.00
CA ILE A 74 -0.05 6.02 -11.00
C ILE A 74 -0.86 4.86 -10.43
N LEU A 75 -1.59 5.08 -9.33
CA LEU A 75 -2.50 4.08 -8.76
C LEU A 75 -3.56 3.62 -9.76
N ASP A 76 -4.25 4.56 -10.42
CA ASP A 76 -5.24 4.24 -11.44
C ASP A 76 -4.62 3.51 -12.63
N SER A 77 -3.38 3.84 -13.00
CA SER A 77 -2.63 3.13 -14.03
C SER A 77 -2.29 1.70 -13.63
N ILE A 78 -1.88 1.45 -12.37
CA ILE A 78 -1.65 0.09 -11.85
C ILE A 78 -2.94 -0.72 -11.90
N ARG A 79 -4.04 -0.17 -11.38
CA ARG A 79 -5.34 -0.86 -11.35
C ARG A 79 -5.87 -1.16 -12.74
N THR A 80 -5.81 -0.19 -13.66
CA THR A 80 -6.38 -0.29 -15.01
C THR A 80 -5.52 -1.16 -15.91
N TYR A 81 -4.21 -0.95 -15.89
CA TYR A 81 -3.29 -1.54 -16.86
C TYR A 81 -2.44 -2.66 -16.31
N TYR A 82 -2.43 -2.90 -15.01
CA TYR A 82 -1.65 -3.96 -14.40
C TYR A 82 -2.46 -4.72 -13.34
N GLY A 83 -3.80 -4.77 -13.45
CA GLY A 83 -4.67 -5.64 -12.64
C GLY A 83 -4.73 -7.08 -13.15
N MET A 84 -5.22 -8.02 -12.31
CA MET A 84 -5.29 -9.46 -12.63
C MET A 84 -6.26 -9.80 -13.77
N TYR A 85 -7.33 -9.03 -13.95
CA TYR A 85 -8.36 -9.31 -14.95
C TYR A 85 -7.99 -8.68 -16.29
N LYS A 86 -7.15 -9.37 -17.05
CA LYS A 86 -6.83 -8.99 -18.44
C LYS A 86 -7.14 -10.11 -19.41
N GLU A 87 -7.57 -9.70 -20.60
CA GLU A 87 -7.84 -10.61 -21.73
C GLU A 87 -6.59 -11.38 -22.20
N LYS A 88 -5.38 -10.87 -21.92
CA LYS A 88 -4.12 -11.55 -22.21
C LYS A 88 -3.40 -11.93 -20.91
N PRO A 89 -3.10 -13.22 -20.69
CA PRO A 89 -2.36 -13.66 -19.51
C PRO A 89 -0.91 -13.17 -19.61
N ILE A 90 -0.55 -12.24 -18.73
CA ILE A 90 0.84 -11.90 -18.43
C ILE A 90 1.33 -12.92 -17.40
N ALA A 91 2.57 -13.40 -17.51
CA ALA A 91 3.17 -14.22 -16.46
C ALA A 91 3.05 -13.52 -15.10
N THR A 92 2.58 -14.22 -14.07
CA THR A 92 2.21 -13.61 -12.79
C THR A 92 3.40 -12.90 -12.12
N ASP A 93 4.61 -13.46 -12.24
CA ASP A 93 5.80 -12.89 -11.62
C ASP A 93 6.30 -11.63 -12.33
N ASP A 94 6.18 -11.59 -13.66
CA ASP A 94 6.45 -10.39 -14.45
C ASP A 94 5.50 -9.25 -14.05
N LEU A 95 4.21 -9.57 -13.89
CA LEU A 95 3.20 -8.60 -13.48
C LEU A 95 3.49 -8.03 -12.08
N ARG A 96 3.80 -8.89 -11.12
CA ARG A 96 4.17 -8.50 -9.74
C ARG A 96 5.41 -7.60 -9.71
N THR A 97 6.40 -7.90 -10.54
CA THR A 97 7.62 -7.10 -10.65
C THR A 97 7.31 -5.72 -11.21
N VAL A 98 6.51 -5.65 -12.29
CA VAL A 98 6.05 -4.39 -12.87
C VAL A 98 5.25 -3.55 -11.87
N GLN A 99 4.30 -4.15 -11.15
CA GLN A 99 3.54 -3.48 -10.09
C GLN A 99 4.47 -2.94 -8.99
N THR A 100 5.44 -3.73 -8.54
CA THR A 100 6.44 -3.31 -7.54
C THR A 100 7.24 -2.09 -8.01
N SER A 101 7.68 -2.08 -9.28
CA SER A 101 8.36 -0.92 -9.87
C SER A 101 7.46 0.31 -9.99
N LEU A 102 6.14 0.15 -10.16
CA LEU A 102 5.21 1.28 -10.17
C LEU A 102 4.94 1.82 -8.76
N PHE A 103 4.81 0.96 -7.75
CA PHE A 103 4.68 1.39 -6.36
C PHE A 103 5.92 2.13 -5.85
N SER A 104 7.12 1.82 -6.36
CA SER A 104 8.33 2.59 -6.03
C SER A 104 8.24 4.05 -6.53
N LEU A 105 7.57 4.32 -7.65
CA LEU A 105 7.32 5.70 -8.11
C LEU A 105 6.44 6.49 -7.12
N ILE A 106 5.46 5.82 -6.50
CA ILE A 106 4.61 6.43 -5.48
C ILE A 106 5.44 6.76 -4.24
N LYS A 107 6.31 5.83 -3.82
CA LYS A 107 7.28 6.08 -2.74
C LYS A 107 8.18 7.29 -3.06
N ASP A 108 8.63 7.42 -4.31
CA ASP A 108 9.44 8.56 -4.76
C ASP A 108 8.67 9.88 -4.65
N PHE A 109 7.36 9.92 -4.92
CA PHE A 109 6.53 11.10 -4.65
C PHE A 109 6.55 11.49 -3.16
N PHE A 110 6.33 10.51 -2.28
CA PHE A 110 6.23 10.72 -0.84
C PHE A 110 7.55 10.99 -0.11
N CYS A 111 8.69 10.62 -0.69
CA CYS A 111 10.01 10.65 -0.03
C CYS A 111 10.40 12.00 0.63
N ARG A 112 9.88 13.14 0.16
CA ARG A 112 10.23 14.48 0.72
C ARG A 112 9.06 15.32 1.21
N ASN A 113 7.85 15.03 0.74
CA ASN A 113 6.64 15.74 1.15
C ASN A 113 5.43 14.87 0.85
N ILE A 114 4.44 14.87 1.73
CA ILE A 114 3.18 14.14 1.59
C ILE A 114 2.05 15.16 1.71
N THR A 115 1.11 15.14 0.77
CA THR A 115 -0.14 15.92 0.90
C THR A 115 -1.27 15.02 1.38
N SER A 116 -2.27 15.62 2.04
CA SER A 116 -3.44 14.87 2.51
C SER A 116 -4.21 14.24 1.35
N ASP A 117 -4.36 14.94 0.22
CA ASP A 117 -5.08 14.41 -0.96
C ASP A 117 -4.43 13.15 -1.55
N GLU A 118 -3.10 13.11 -1.60
CA GLU A 118 -2.38 11.92 -2.10
C GLU A 118 -2.45 10.75 -1.12
N MET A 119 -2.45 11.01 0.18
CA MET A 119 -2.67 9.95 1.18
C MET A 119 -4.09 9.43 1.14
N HIS A 120 -5.10 10.31 1.01
CA HIS A 120 -6.48 9.91 0.78
C HIS A 120 -6.60 9.04 -0.48
N SER A 121 -5.97 9.45 -1.59
CA SER A 121 -5.94 8.65 -2.82
C SER A 121 -5.34 7.25 -2.58
N THR A 122 -4.27 7.18 -1.77
CA THR A 122 -3.61 5.92 -1.41
C THR A 122 -4.48 5.03 -0.54
N MET A 123 -5.16 5.60 0.47
CA MET A 123 -6.07 4.87 1.36
C MET A 123 -7.34 4.42 0.64
N ASN A 124 -7.92 5.25 -0.23
CA ASN A 124 -9.07 4.91 -1.05
C ASN A 124 -8.76 3.78 -2.03
N TYR A 125 -7.57 3.82 -2.63
CA TYR A 125 -7.08 2.72 -3.46
C TYR A 125 -6.96 1.42 -2.67
N LEU A 126 -6.31 1.48 -1.50
CA LEU A 126 -6.15 0.34 -0.61
C LEU A 126 -7.50 -0.29 -0.21
N ALA A 127 -8.52 0.54 0.05
CA ALA A 127 -9.86 0.07 0.37
C ALA A 127 -10.62 -0.53 -0.82
N ALA A 128 -10.33 -0.08 -2.05
CA ALA A 128 -11.06 -0.46 -3.26
C ALA A 128 -10.45 -1.66 -4.01
N VAL A 129 -9.15 -1.94 -3.85
CA VAL A 129 -8.47 -2.97 -4.62
C VAL A 129 -8.70 -4.37 -4.05
N ASN A 130 -9.00 -5.30 -4.96
CA ASN A 130 -9.24 -6.72 -4.62
C ASN A 130 -8.00 -7.60 -4.84
N ASP A 131 -7.01 -7.11 -5.59
CA ASP A 131 -5.77 -7.83 -5.87
C ASP A 131 -4.84 -7.79 -4.65
N GLU A 132 -4.47 -8.95 -4.15
CA GLU A 132 -3.64 -9.08 -2.94
C GLU A 132 -2.24 -8.47 -3.12
N HIS A 133 -1.61 -8.65 -4.28
CA HIS A 133 -0.26 -8.12 -4.50
C HIS A 133 -0.25 -6.59 -4.50
N GLN A 134 -1.26 -5.95 -5.09
CA GLN A 134 -1.43 -4.51 -5.06
C GLN A 134 -1.72 -3.98 -3.65
N VAL A 135 -2.54 -4.69 -2.86
CA VAL A 135 -2.75 -4.37 -1.45
C VAL A 135 -1.42 -4.43 -0.68
N CYS A 136 -0.65 -5.52 -0.85
CA CYS A 136 0.69 -5.65 -0.28
C CYS A 136 1.63 -4.52 -0.73
N GLY A 137 1.58 -4.12 -1.99
CA GLY A 137 2.38 -3.03 -2.55
C GLY A 137 2.10 -1.68 -1.89
N VAL A 138 0.83 -1.32 -1.69
CA VAL A 138 0.46 -0.09 -0.99
C VAL A 138 0.83 -0.13 0.49
N LEU A 139 0.60 -1.27 1.17
CA LEU A 139 1.02 -1.46 2.56
C LEU A 139 2.54 -1.33 2.70
N GLU A 140 3.32 -1.82 1.72
CA GLU A 140 4.79 -1.64 1.72
C GLU A 140 5.19 -0.18 1.54
N VAL A 141 4.50 0.58 0.68
CA VAL A 141 4.73 2.04 0.56
C VAL A 141 4.51 2.71 1.91
N ILE A 142 3.36 2.49 2.56
CA ILE A 142 3.03 3.07 3.87
C ILE A 142 4.07 2.66 4.93
N HIS A 143 4.38 1.37 5.02
CA HIS A 143 5.35 0.85 5.98
C HIS A 143 6.76 1.41 5.76
N SER A 144 7.18 1.59 4.50
CA SER A 144 8.48 2.17 4.17
C SER A 144 8.59 3.63 4.65
N LEU A 145 7.49 4.38 4.57
CA LEU A 145 7.42 5.76 5.07
C LEU A 145 7.46 5.82 6.60
N GLN A 146 7.00 4.78 7.31
CA GLN A 146 7.09 4.72 8.77
C GLN A 146 8.51 4.48 9.30
N LYS A 147 9.42 3.89 8.52
CA LYS A 147 10.77 3.53 9.02
C LYS A 147 11.79 4.66 8.94
N SER A 148 11.80 5.43 7.86
CA SER A 148 12.94 6.32 7.54
C SER A 148 12.56 7.47 6.60
N SER A 149 11.38 8.07 6.78
CA SER A 149 10.93 9.21 5.95
C SER A 149 10.98 10.54 6.72
N PRO A 150 11.39 11.65 6.08
CA PRO A 150 11.22 12.99 6.67
C PRO A 150 9.74 13.34 6.88
N CYS A 151 8.82 12.65 6.20
CA CYS A 151 7.37 12.85 6.31
C CYS A 151 6.70 11.90 7.31
N GLN A 152 7.48 11.20 8.14
CA GLN A 152 6.94 10.26 9.12
C GLN A 152 5.89 10.94 10.01
N GLU A 153 6.16 12.11 10.57
CA GLU A 153 5.21 12.79 11.46
C GLU A 153 3.89 13.17 10.76
N GLN A 154 3.96 13.61 9.51
CA GLN A 154 2.78 13.89 8.68
C GLN A 154 1.98 12.61 8.41
N LEU A 155 2.66 11.51 8.08
CA LEU A 155 2.03 10.21 7.86
C LEU A 155 1.29 9.71 9.11
N PHE A 156 1.95 9.78 10.28
CA PHE A 156 1.34 9.30 11.52
C PHE A 156 0.13 10.16 11.90
N THR A 157 0.27 11.48 11.83
CA THR A 157 -0.85 12.41 12.05
C THR A 157 -2.04 12.05 11.16
N PHE A 158 -1.80 11.88 9.85
CA PHE A 158 -2.83 11.47 8.89
C PHE A 158 -3.46 10.13 9.25
N LEU A 159 -2.66 9.10 9.55
CA LEU A 159 -3.20 7.76 9.87
C LEU A 159 -4.04 7.75 11.15
N PHE A 160 -3.82 8.69 12.08
CA PHE A 160 -4.67 8.86 13.27
C PHE A 160 -5.95 9.67 12.99
N GLU A 161 -6.11 10.28 11.81
CA GLU A 161 -7.35 10.94 11.43
C GLU A 161 -8.50 9.93 11.29
N PRO A 162 -9.75 10.39 11.49
CA PRO A 162 -10.90 9.51 11.39
C PRO A 162 -11.05 8.77 10.05
N GLY A 163 -11.25 7.45 10.09
CA GLY A 163 -11.52 6.61 8.92
C GLY A 163 -10.30 5.82 8.45
N ASN A 164 -9.09 6.31 8.70
CA ASN A 164 -7.87 5.70 8.14
C ASN A 164 -7.48 4.40 8.83
N VAL A 165 -7.59 4.34 10.17
CA VAL A 165 -7.38 3.09 10.93
C VAL A 165 -8.48 2.07 10.63
N GLU A 166 -9.71 2.52 10.43
CA GLU A 166 -10.84 1.65 10.10
C GLU A 166 -10.64 0.93 8.77
N ILE A 167 -10.01 1.58 7.77
CA ILE A 167 -9.62 0.91 6.53
C ILE A 167 -8.69 -0.27 6.83
N LEU A 168 -7.68 -0.12 7.71
CA LEU A 168 -6.78 -1.21 8.08
C LEU A 168 -7.53 -2.38 8.74
N PHE A 169 -8.43 -2.10 9.69
CA PHE A 169 -9.28 -3.13 10.28
C PHE A 169 -10.21 -3.80 9.25
N SER A 170 -10.76 -3.02 8.32
CA SER A 170 -11.64 -3.53 7.27
C SER A 170 -10.94 -4.53 6.35
N LEU A 171 -9.62 -4.40 6.15
CA LEU A 171 -8.81 -5.35 5.38
C LEU A 171 -8.54 -6.63 6.16
N LEU A 172 -8.31 -6.55 7.48
CA LEU A 172 -8.05 -7.72 8.33
C LEU A 172 -9.22 -8.72 8.32
N ILE A 173 -10.45 -8.22 8.19
CA ILE A 173 -11.68 -9.03 8.15
C ILE A 173 -12.05 -9.54 6.75
N GLN A 174 -11.22 -9.31 5.71
CA GLN A 174 -11.51 -9.84 4.39
C GLN A 174 -10.95 -11.25 4.25
N ARG A 175 -11.83 -12.21 3.93
CA ARG A 175 -11.46 -13.63 3.74
C ARG A 175 -10.50 -13.86 2.58
N LYS A 176 -10.61 -13.03 1.54
CA LYS A 176 -9.83 -13.17 0.29
C LYS A 176 -8.33 -12.92 0.48
N PHE A 177 -7.95 -12.22 1.54
CA PHE A 177 -6.55 -11.89 1.80
C PHE A 177 -5.86 -12.93 2.66
N SER A 178 -4.61 -13.24 2.34
CA SER A 178 -3.78 -14.15 3.11
C SER A 178 -3.22 -13.51 4.39
N ASP A 179 -2.49 -14.32 5.16
CA ASP A 179 -1.76 -13.84 6.32
C ASP A 179 -0.62 -12.88 5.99
N GLU A 180 -0.13 -12.85 4.75
CA GLU A 180 0.88 -11.87 4.34
C GLU A 180 0.33 -10.44 4.47
N VAL A 181 -0.89 -10.21 3.98
CA VAL A 181 -1.58 -8.91 4.10
C VAL A 181 -1.80 -8.57 5.56
N ARG A 182 -2.29 -9.53 6.35
CA ARG A 182 -2.59 -9.32 7.77
C ARG A 182 -1.33 -8.97 8.56
N GLU A 183 -0.22 -9.66 8.30
CA GLU A 183 1.07 -9.35 8.91
C GLU A 183 1.55 -7.94 8.58
N ARG A 184 1.45 -7.52 7.32
CA ARG A 184 1.82 -6.16 6.89
C ARG A 184 0.97 -5.10 7.59
N ILE A 185 -0.34 -5.33 7.71
CA ILE A 185 -1.25 -4.43 8.45
C ILE A 185 -0.86 -4.36 9.92
N PHE A 186 -0.63 -5.49 10.58
CA PHE A 186 -0.23 -5.50 11.99
C PHE A 186 1.12 -4.82 12.22
N LYS A 187 2.09 -4.96 11.31
CA LYS A 187 3.36 -4.22 11.37
C LYS A 187 3.13 -2.71 11.35
N ILE A 188 2.24 -2.21 10.48
CA ILE A 188 1.87 -0.79 10.40
C ILE A 188 1.20 -0.33 11.70
N MET A 189 0.20 -1.09 12.18
CA MET A 189 -0.53 -0.78 13.40
C MET A 189 0.38 -0.82 14.64
N TYR A 190 1.30 -1.77 14.72
CA TYR A 190 2.28 -1.85 15.80
C TYR A 190 3.16 -0.61 15.86
N LYS A 191 3.65 -0.14 14.71
CA LYS A 191 4.42 1.11 14.63
C LYS A 191 3.59 2.32 15.05
N LEU A 192 2.33 2.40 14.65
CA LEU A 192 1.39 3.44 15.11
C LEU A 192 1.22 3.41 16.64
N LEU A 193 0.99 2.24 17.24
CA LEU A 193 0.85 2.10 18.69
C LEU A 193 2.11 2.55 19.45
N LYS A 194 3.29 2.19 18.94
CA LYS A 194 4.59 2.54 19.53
C LYS A 194 5.04 3.97 19.26
N TYR A 195 4.26 4.77 18.53
CA TYR A 195 4.64 6.16 18.26
C TYR A 195 4.44 7.03 19.48
N GLU A 196 5.54 7.51 20.06
CA GLU A 196 5.54 8.25 21.33
C GLU A 196 5.12 9.72 21.18
N LYS A 197 5.25 10.30 19.99
CA LYS A 197 4.89 11.72 19.75
C LYS A 197 3.38 12.00 19.75
N VAL A 198 2.56 10.95 19.73
CA VAL A 198 1.09 11.06 19.73
C VAL A 198 0.55 10.62 21.07
N ASN A 199 -0.38 11.41 21.61
CA ASN A 199 -1.01 11.12 22.89
C ASN A 199 -1.76 9.78 22.90
N GLU A 200 -1.93 9.19 24.08
CA GLU A 200 -2.62 7.89 24.22
C GLU A 200 -4.09 7.95 23.81
N ARG A 201 -4.74 9.12 23.90
CA ARG A 201 -6.15 9.29 23.51
C ARG A 201 -6.35 9.09 22.00
N SER A 202 -5.43 9.57 21.17
CA SER A 202 -5.46 9.36 19.72
C SER A 202 -5.28 7.87 19.36
N LYS A 203 -4.65 7.09 20.23
CA LYS A 203 -4.48 5.64 20.06
C LYS A 203 -5.70 4.83 20.49
N HIS A 204 -6.69 5.43 21.17
CA HIS A 204 -7.89 4.71 21.63
C HIS A 204 -8.63 4.00 20.49
N ARG A 205 -8.72 4.62 19.31
CA ARG A 205 -9.34 4.02 18.12
C ARG A 205 -8.57 2.80 17.64
N LEU A 206 -7.25 2.92 17.59
CA LEU A 206 -6.37 1.81 17.20
C LEU A 206 -6.42 0.64 18.19
N LYS A 207 -6.68 0.93 19.46
CA LYS A 207 -6.90 -0.06 20.53
C LYS A 207 -8.35 -0.52 20.63
N LEU A 208 -9.25 -0.07 19.74
CA LEU A 208 -10.70 -0.31 19.79
C LEU A 208 -11.35 -0.02 21.16
N LYS A 209 -10.84 0.96 21.91
CA LYS A 209 -11.20 1.17 23.34
C LYS A 209 -12.68 1.49 23.56
N ASP A 210 -13.32 2.19 22.62
CA ASP A 210 -14.71 2.63 22.76
C ASP A 210 -15.72 1.55 22.34
N ILE A 211 -15.38 0.70 21.38
CA ILE A 211 -16.28 -0.31 20.79
C ILE A 211 -15.96 -1.76 21.19
N GLY A 212 -14.74 -1.99 21.68
CA GLY A 212 -14.22 -3.31 22.04
C GLY A 212 -13.90 -4.21 20.84
N TYR A 213 -13.28 -5.35 21.13
CA TYR A 213 -12.83 -6.31 20.10
C TYR A 213 -13.92 -7.33 19.70
N HIS A 214 -15.01 -7.44 20.47
CA HIS A 214 -16.04 -8.46 20.24
C HIS A 214 -16.67 -8.37 18.85
N GLY A 215 -17.02 -7.16 18.40
CA GLY A 215 -17.58 -6.94 17.08
C GLY A 215 -16.60 -7.34 15.98
N PHE A 216 -15.35 -6.89 16.07
CA PHE A 216 -14.28 -7.24 15.13
C PHE A 216 -14.08 -8.77 15.04
N ILE A 217 -13.99 -9.45 16.19
CA ILE A 217 -13.79 -10.90 16.26
C ILE A 217 -14.99 -11.68 15.69
N SER A 218 -16.20 -11.16 15.86
CA SER A 218 -17.42 -11.77 15.27
C SER A 218 -17.36 -11.78 13.74
N TYR A 219 -16.76 -10.77 13.11
CA TYR A 219 -16.55 -10.74 11.65
C TYR A 219 -15.42 -11.67 11.15
N LEU A 220 -14.60 -12.20 12.06
CA LEU A 220 -13.58 -13.20 11.74
C LEU A 220 -14.14 -14.64 11.76
N ASN A 221 -15.46 -14.83 11.88
CA ASN A 221 -16.08 -16.15 12.10
C ASN A 221 -15.70 -17.23 11.08
N ASP A 222 -15.34 -16.82 9.88
CA ASP A 222 -15.03 -17.70 8.78
C ASP A 222 -13.62 -17.49 8.21
N ILE A 223 -12.78 -16.75 8.93
CA ILE A 223 -11.37 -16.56 8.59
C ILE A 223 -10.55 -17.54 9.42
N PRO A 224 -9.68 -18.36 8.79
CA PRO A 224 -8.74 -19.21 9.52
C PRO A 224 -7.87 -18.38 10.46
N VAL A 225 -7.83 -18.76 11.72
CA VAL A 225 -7.04 -18.06 12.74
C VAL A 225 -5.64 -18.65 12.77
N SER A 226 -4.67 -17.92 12.25
CA SER A 226 -3.27 -18.31 12.36
C SER A 226 -2.64 -17.88 13.68
N ILE A 227 -1.53 -18.53 14.03
CA ILE A 227 -0.72 -18.19 15.22
C ILE A 227 -0.28 -16.73 15.18
N LEU A 228 0.16 -16.26 14.01
CA LEU A 228 0.62 -14.89 13.82
C LEU A 228 -0.51 -13.91 14.06
N PHE A 229 -1.67 -14.15 13.45
CA PHE A 229 -2.84 -13.30 13.61
C PHE A 229 -3.28 -13.20 15.08
N PHE A 230 -3.37 -14.34 15.77
CA PHE A 230 -3.71 -14.38 17.18
C PHE A 230 -2.71 -13.60 18.04
N ARG A 231 -1.40 -13.81 17.83
CA ARG A 231 -0.35 -13.12 18.60
C ARG A 231 -0.42 -11.61 18.41
N CYS A 232 -0.54 -11.14 17.17
CA CYS A 232 -0.65 -9.70 16.91
C CYS A 232 -1.88 -9.08 17.55
N LEU A 233 -3.04 -9.78 17.53
CA LEU A 233 -4.25 -9.29 18.17
C LEU A 233 -4.13 -9.28 19.71
N LEU A 234 -3.55 -10.32 20.29
CA LEU A 234 -3.29 -10.40 21.72
C LEU A 234 -2.35 -9.27 22.17
N GLU A 235 -1.28 -9.01 21.43
CA GLU A 235 -0.36 -7.90 21.69
C GLU A 235 -1.07 -6.53 21.64
N GLN A 236 -2.02 -6.34 20.73
CA GLN A 236 -2.82 -5.11 20.68
C GLN A 236 -3.72 -4.94 21.90
N VAL A 237 -4.37 -6.02 22.36
CA VAL A 237 -5.22 -5.98 23.56
C VAL A 237 -4.39 -5.77 24.83
N LEU A 238 -3.27 -6.48 24.97
CA LEU A 238 -2.37 -6.37 26.12
C LEU A 238 -1.58 -5.06 26.15
N GLY A 239 -1.36 -4.42 24.99
CA GLY A 239 -0.72 -3.11 24.88
C GLY A 239 -1.59 -1.92 25.33
N ALA A 240 -2.81 -2.17 25.80
CA ALA A 240 -3.60 -1.17 26.50
C ALA A 240 -3.11 -1.01 27.94
N ASP A 241 -3.02 0.23 28.44
CA ASP A 241 -2.57 0.51 29.83
C ASP A 241 -3.41 -0.20 30.91
N SER A 242 -4.63 -0.62 30.54
CA SER A 242 -5.47 -1.53 31.30
C SER A 242 -6.26 -2.45 30.36
N PRO A 243 -5.81 -3.69 30.11
CA PRO A 243 -6.52 -4.62 29.25
C PRO A 243 -7.90 -4.94 29.85
N ASN A 244 -8.95 -4.67 29.09
CA ASN A 244 -10.32 -4.94 29.50
C ASN A 244 -10.58 -6.45 29.46
N TYR A 245 -11.12 -7.01 30.54
CA TYR A 245 -11.49 -8.42 30.64
C TYR A 245 -12.35 -8.90 29.46
N LYS A 246 -13.28 -8.06 28.99
CA LYS A 246 -14.15 -8.39 27.84
C LYS A 246 -13.34 -8.57 26.55
N ASP A 247 -12.34 -7.72 26.33
CA ASP A 247 -11.50 -7.76 25.13
C ASP A 247 -10.53 -8.94 25.18
N LEU A 248 -9.96 -9.22 26.36
CA LEU A 248 -9.15 -10.43 26.57
C LEU A 248 -9.98 -11.70 26.32
N MET A 249 -11.19 -11.75 26.86
CA MET A 249 -12.09 -12.89 26.66
C MET A 249 -12.48 -13.06 25.18
N ALA A 250 -12.66 -11.96 24.44
CA ALA A 250 -12.94 -12.03 23.01
C ALA A 250 -11.77 -12.64 22.24
N VAL A 251 -10.52 -12.29 22.56
CA VAL A 251 -9.32 -12.90 21.95
C VAL A 251 -9.18 -14.36 22.34
N VAL A 252 -9.45 -14.73 23.59
CA VAL A 252 -9.49 -16.15 24.03
C VAL A 252 -10.56 -16.93 23.27
N TYR A 253 -11.73 -16.34 23.04
CA TYR A 253 -12.78 -16.96 22.21
C TYR A 253 -12.30 -17.20 20.78
N LEU A 254 -11.54 -16.26 20.20
CA LEU A 254 -10.93 -16.45 18.88
C LEU A 254 -9.96 -17.64 18.85
N SER A 255 -9.16 -17.87 19.91
CA SER A 255 -8.24 -19.00 19.96
C SER A 255 -8.96 -20.35 20.00
N HIS A 256 -10.09 -20.44 20.68
CA HIS A 256 -10.90 -21.66 20.71
C HIS A 256 -11.38 -22.12 19.33
N ARG A 257 -11.52 -21.17 18.39
CA ARG A 257 -11.91 -21.42 17.00
C ARG A 257 -10.74 -21.77 16.08
N ALA A 258 -9.50 -21.57 16.54
CA ALA A 258 -8.32 -21.92 15.78
C ALA A 258 -8.11 -23.44 15.72
N ASP A 259 -7.37 -23.90 14.71
CA ASP A 259 -7.00 -25.30 14.58
C ASP A 259 -6.22 -25.80 15.81
N LEU A 260 -6.28 -27.11 16.07
CA LEU A 260 -5.66 -27.73 17.25
C LEU A 260 -4.17 -27.41 17.37
N THR A 261 -3.45 -27.36 16.24
CA THR A 261 -2.03 -27.00 16.18
C THR A 261 -1.78 -25.58 16.68
N VAL A 262 -2.62 -24.63 16.25
CA VAL A 262 -2.57 -23.22 16.67
C VAL A 262 -2.90 -23.10 18.15
N ARG A 263 -3.94 -23.79 18.62
CA ARG A 263 -4.34 -23.80 20.04
C ARG A 263 -3.24 -24.35 20.95
N LEU A 264 -2.59 -25.45 20.56
CA LEU A 264 -1.49 -26.02 21.33
C LEU A 264 -0.28 -25.07 21.41
N ASP A 265 0.02 -24.34 20.33
CA ASP A 265 1.09 -23.33 20.36
C ASP A 265 0.73 -22.13 21.24
N ILE A 266 -0.53 -21.67 21.20
CA ILE A 266 -1.03 -20.59 22.05
C ILE A 266 -0.91 -20.96 23.53
N CYS A 267 -1.34 -22.17 23.92
CA CYS A 267 -1.30 -22.61 25.32
C CYS A 267 0.12 -22.85 25.88
N ARG A 268 1.14 -22.95 25.03
CA ARG A 268 2.55 -23.13 25.45
C ARG A 268 3.21 -21.83 25.89
N LYS A 269 2.58 -20.67 25.66
CA LYS A 269 3.07 -19.34 25.99
C LYS A 269 2.21 -18.69 27.04
#